data_AF-A0A2N2C2N0-F1
#
_entry.id   AF-A0A2N2C2N0-F1
#
_cell.length_a   1.000
_cell.length_b   1.000
_cell.length_c   1.000
_cell.angle_alpha   90.00
_cell.angle_beta   90.00
_cell.angle_gamma   90.00
#
_symmetry.space_group_name_H-M   'P 1'
#
loop_
_entity.id
_entity.type
_entity.pdbx_description
1 polymer ?
#
loop_
_entity_poly.entity_id
_entity_poly.type
_entity_poly.pdbx_seq_one_letter_code
_entity_poly.pdbx_strand_id
1 'polypeptide(L)' 'MDELSKLSDSELKDKLAQLKEDLEDVENERSFIFKQSGMHVSSGKIVAQMEEFDAESKKLKECINECDEEIKNRGL' A
#
# COMPACT_ATOMS: atom_id res chain seq x y z
N MET A 1 6.48 -2.95 -15.17
CA MET A 1 7.78 -3.65 -15.10
C MET A 1 8.98 -2.80 -15.51
N ASP A 2 9.01 -2.15 -16.68
CA ASP A 2 10.20 -1.36 -17.14
C ASP A 2 10.59 -0.12 -16.32
N GLU A 3 9.78 0.34 -15.37
CA GLU A 3 10.13 1.51 -14.56
C GLU A 3 10.97 1.17 -13.34
N LEU A 4 10.79 -0.03 -12.76
CA LEU A 4 11.58 -0.47 -11.61
C LEU A 4 12.99 -0.88 -12.03
N SER A 5 13.13 -1.49 -13.22
CA SER A 5 14.41 -1.86 -13.81
C SER A 5 15.33 -0.66 -14.11
N LYS A 6 14.78 0.55 -14.21
CA LYS A 6 15.52 1.79 -14.45
C LYS A 6 16.04 2.45 -13.17
N LEU A 7 15.50 2.10 -12.00
CA LEU A 7 15.94 2.63 -10.72
C LEU A 7 17.29 2.02 -10.33
N SER A 8 18.16 2.81 -9.71
CA SER A 8 19.34 2.29 -9.04
C SER A 8 18.96 1.46 -7.82
N ASP A 9 19.91 0.67 -7.30
CA ASP A 9 19.66 -0.23 -6.17
C ASP A 9 19.25 0.53 -4.90
N SER A 10 19.80 1.72 -4.67
CA SER A 10 19.38 2.59 -3.56
C SER A 10 17.97 3.09 -3.79
N GLU A 11 17.67 3.63 -4.98
CA GLU A 11 16.33 4.15 -5.30
C GLU A 11 15.26 3.05 -5.22
N LEU A 12 15.59 1.81 -5.59
CA LEU A 12 14.68 0.69 -5.50
C LEU A 12 14.41 0.30 -4.04
N LYS A 13 15.43 0.33 -3.17
CA LYS A 13 15.29 0.09 -1.72
C LYS A 13 14.51 1.22 -1.04
N ASP A 14 14.79 2.47 -1.40
CA ASP A 14 14.08 3.64 -0.90
C ASP A 14 12.62 3.61 -1.32
N LYS A 15 12.34 3.25 -2.58
CA LYS A 15 10.97 3.08 -3.08
C LYS A 15 10.24 1.93 -2.39
N LEU A 16 10.91 0.81 -2.12
CA LEU A 16 10.33 -0.29 -1.34
C LEU A 16 9.99 0.17 0.09
N ALA A 17 10.86 0.95 0.73
CA ALA A 17 10.60 1.50 2.05
C ALA A 17 9.39 2.44 2.05
N GLN A 18 9.33 3.36 1.08
CA GLN A 18 8.19 4.28 0.91
C GLN A 18 6.88 3.52 0.69
N LEU A 19 6.85 2.53 -0.20
CA LEU A 19 5.63 1.76 -0.46
C LEU A 19 5.13 1.01 0.79
N LYS A 20 6.04 0.57 1.66
CA LYS A 20 5.69 -0.07 2.94
C LYS A 20 5.14 0.92 3.95
N GLU A 21 5.72 2.11 4.03
CA GLU A 21 5.20 3.23 4.85
C GLU A 21 3.80 3.63 4.37
N ASP A 22 3.62 3.82 3.06
CA ASP A 22 2.32 4.16 2.47
C ASP A 22 1.26 3.09 2.80
N LEU A 23 1.63 1.80 2.73
CA LEU A 23 0.72 0.71 3.10
C LEU A 23 0.37 0.75 4.59
N GLU A 24 1.35 1.01 5.45
CA GLU A 24 1.12 1.14 6.90
C GLU A 24 0.18 2.31 7.21
N ASP A 25 0.35 3.45 6.54
CA ASP A 25 -0.51 4.62 6.70
C ASP A 25 -1.95 4.32 6.28
N VAL A 26 -2.15 3.65 5.14
CA VAL A 26 -3.49 3.24 4.67
C VAL A 26 -4.15 2.27 5.65
N GLU A 27 -3.41 1.27 6.14
CA GLU A 27 -3.94 0.31 7.12
C GLU A 27 -4.24 0.97 8.48
N ASN A 28 -3.43 1.96 8.89
CA ASN A 28 -3.65 2.75 10.09
C ASN A 28 -4.87 3.67 9.97
N GLU A 29 -5.02 4.37 8.84
CA GLU A 29 -6.18 5.23 8.57
C GLU A 29 -7.48 4.41 8.57
N ARG A 30 -7.48 3.28 7.85
CA ARG A 30 -8.58 2.31 7.85
C ARG A 30 -8.92 1.90 9.28
N SER A 31 -7.92 1.46 10.04
CA SER A 31 -8.08 1.04 11.44
C SER A 31 -8.65 2.18 12.30
N PHE A 32 -8.15 3.41 12.15
CA PHE A 32 -8.60 4.57 12.91
C PHE A 32 -10.07 4.89 12.64
N ILE A 33 -10.46 4.97 11.36
CA ILE A 33 -11.82 5.28 10.93
C ILE A 33 -12.82 4.24 11.47
N PHE A 34 -12.52 2.95 11.36
CA PHE A 34 -13.43 1.89 11.81
C PHE A 34 -13.41 1.65 13.33
N LYS A 35 -12.33 2.01 14.03
CA LYS A 35 -12.27 1.97 15.50
C LYS A 35 -12.91 3.19 16.15
N GLN A 36 -13.16 4.26 15.41
CA GLN A 36 -13.84 5.45 15.93
C GLN A 36 -15.33 5.13 16.19
N SER A 37 -15.61 4.56 17.36
CA SER A 37 -16.95 4.33 17.89
C SER A 37 -17.77 5.62 17.84
N GLY A 38 -18.85 5.63 17.05
CA GLY A 38 -19.77 6.78 16.93
C GLY A 38 -19.89 7.39 15.54
N MET A 39 -19.24 6.84 14.52
CA MET A 39 -19.44 7.31 13.15
C MET A 39 -20.85 6.95 12.65
N HIS A 40 -21.77 7.92 12.69
CA HIS A 40 -23.07 7.82 12.02
C HIS A 40 -22.91 8.02 10.50
N VAL A 41 -22.21 7.11 9.85
CA VAL A 41 -22.21 6.97 8.40
C VAL A 41 -23.21 5.90 8.01
N SER A 42 -23.91 6.13 6.89
CA SER A 42 -24.81 5.12 6.33
C SER A 42 -24.00 3.86 6.01
N SER A 43 -24.60 2.69 6.20
CA SER A 43 -23.98 1.40 5.93
C SER A 43 -23.39 1.31 4.52
N GLY A 44 -24.06 1.89 3.51
CA GLY A 44 -23.54 1.94 2.14
C GLY A 44 -22.25 2.76 1.99
N LYS A 45 -22.08 3.84 2.76
CA LYS A 45 -20.86 4.67 2.72
C LYS A 45 -19.69 3.99 3.42
N ILE A 46 -19.97 3.24 4.50
CA ILE A 46 -18.98 2.40 5.18
C ILE A 46 -18.44 1.33 4.23
N VAL A 47 -19.33 0.63 3.52
CA VAL A 47 -18.94 -0.42 2.57
C VAL A 47 -18.09 0.14 1.45
N ALA A 48 -18.51 1.24 0.81
CA ALA A 48 -17.73 1.87 -0.25
C ALA A 48 -16.32 2.28 0.23
N GLN A 49 -16.22 2.89 1.41
CA GLN A 49 -14.93 3.30 1.96
C GLN A 49 -14.04 2.11 2.34
N MET A 50 -14.61 1.00 2.81
CA MET A 50 -13.87 -0.25 3.02
C MET A 50 -13.31 -0.80 1.71
N GLU A 51 -14.12 -0.80 0.65
CA GLU A 51 -13.68 -1.25 -0.68
C GLU A 51 -12.57 -0.36 -1.25
N GLU A 52 -12.63 0.96 -1.03
CA GLU A 52 -11.57 1.90 -1.41
C GLU A 52 -10.26 1.57 -0.70
N PHE A 53 -10.28 1.39 0.63
CA PHE A 53 -9.09 1.00 1.39
C PHE A 53 -8.53 -0.35 0.98
N ASP A 54 -9.40 -1.34 0.75
CA ASP A 54 -8.97 -2.67 0.34
C ASP A 54 -8.35 -2.64 -1.07
N ALA A 55 -8.90 -1.84 -1.99
CA ALA A 55 -8.34 -1.66 -3.34
C ALA A 55 -6.97 -0.96 -3.30
N GLU A 56 -6.83 0.09 -2.50
CA GLU A 56 -5.57 0.82 -2.34
C GLU A 56 -4.49 -0.04 -1.70
N SER A 57 -4.83 -0.73 -0.60
CA SER A 57 -3.93 -1.67 0.08
C SER A 57 -3.49 -2.78 -0.87
N LYS A 58 -4.40 -3.30 -1.70
CA LYS A 58 -4.08 -4.33 -2.69
C LYS A 58 -3.07 -3.80 -3.71
N LYS A 59 -3.31 -2.62 -4.28
CA LYS A 59 -2.40 -2.00 -5.25
C LYS A 59 -1.01 -1.77 -4.66
N LEU A 60 -0.93 -1.26 -3.43
CA LEU A 60 0.34 -1.08 -2.72
C LEU A 60 1.06 -2.43 -2.51
N LYS A 61 0.34 -3.47 -2.07
CA LYS A 61 0.88 -4.83 -1.92
C LYS A 61 1.40 -5.41 -3.24
N GLU A 62 0.69 -5.18 -4.34
CA GLU A 62 1.14 -5.58 -5.69
C GLU A 62 2.44 -4.85 -6.07
N CYS A 63 2.51 -3.52 -5.89
CA CYS A 63 3.72 -2.75 -6.16
C CYS A 63 4.91 -3.12 -5.26
N ILE A 64 4.66 -3.43 -3.98
CA ILE A 64 5.67 -3.93 -3.05
C ILE A 64 6.22 -5.26 -3.55
N ASN A 65 5.34 -6.18 -3.95
CA ASN A 65 5.75 -7.48 -4.46
C ASN A 65 6.58 -7.34 -5.74
N GLU A 66 6.18 -6.48 -6.67
CA GLU A 66 6.97 -6.19 -7.88
C GLU A 66 8.36 -5.62 -7.54
N CYS A 67 8.45 -4.70 -6.57
CA CYS A 67 9.75 -4.17 -6.11
C CYS A 67 10.61 -5.24 -5.45
N ASP A 68 10.01 -6.11 -4.63
CA ASP A 68 10.71 -7.19 -3.93
C ASP A 68 11.22 -8.26 -4.91
N GLU A 69 10.43 -8.59 -5.94
CA GLU A 69 10.86 -9.46 -7.03
C GLU A 69 12.02 -8.85 -7.83
N GLU A 70 11.98 -7.55 -8.13
CA GLU A 70 13.08 -6.87 -8.82
C GLU A 70 14.36 -6.87 -7.96
N ILE A 71 14.25 -6.61 -6.65
CA ILE A 71 15.37 -6.69 -5.70
C ILE A 71 15.97 -8.11 -5.68
N LYS A 72 15.12 -9.14 -5.60
CA LYS A 72 15.55 -10.55 -5.64
C LYS A 72 16.24 -10.89 -6.96
N ASN A 73 15.70 -10.43 -8.08
CA ASN A 73 16.29 -10.66 -9.41
C ASN A 73 17.69 -10.04 -9.53
N ARG A 74 17.96 -8.94 -8.82
CA ARG A 74 19.28 -8.29 -8.75
C ARG A 74 20.22 -8.88 -7.70
N GLY A 75 19.71 -9.74 -6.80
CA GLY A 75 20.49 -10.34 -5.72
C GLY A 75 20.85 -9.37 -4.59
N LEU A 76 19.96 -8.41 -4.30
CA LEU A 76 20.17 -7.29 -3.35
C LEU A 76 19.64 -7.50 -1.93
#